data_AF-A0A7J7ND28-F1
#
_entry.id   AF-A0A7J7ND28-F1
#
_cell.length_a   1.000
_cell.length_b   1.000
_cell.length_c   1.000
_cell.angle_alpha   90.00
_cell.angle_beta   90.00
_cell.angle_gamma   90.00
#
_symmetry.space_group_name_H-M   'P 1'
#
loop_
_entity.id
_entity.type
_entity.pdbx_description
1 polymer ?
#
loop_
_entity_poly.entity_id
_entity_poly.type
_entity_poly.pdbx_seq_one_letter_code
_entity_poly.pdbx_strand_id
1 'polypeptide(L)'
;MATEEITLRSYNKRIDRSRIEKLEQKCEVAELNNELVGVIQGTIKKATINCPEESQARVGYILGLRVSPLHRRKYIGSTLVRTLEQWFIANDVDFAYMATGKDNEASVKLFTDKLGF
;
A
#
# COMPACT_ATOMS: atom_id res chain seq x y z
N MET A 1 17.94 -16.94 -33.27
CA MET A 1 17.34 -16.85 -31.92
C MET A 1 15.85 -16.68 -32.11
N ALA A 2 15.02 -17.58 -31.60
CA ALA A 2 13.57 -17.44 -31.70
C ALA A 2 13.13 -16.31 -30.76
N THR A 3 12.47 -15.30 -31.29
CA THR A 3 11.82 -14.24 -30.50
C THR A 3 10.58 -14.82 -29.83
N GLU A 4 10.57 -14.85 -28.50
CA GLU A 4 9.37 -15.13 -27.74
C GLU A 4 8.35 -14.01 -27.99
N GLU A 5 7.16 -14.37 -28.46
CA GLU A 5 6.07 -13.42 -28.70
C GLU A 5 5.29 -13.19 -27.40
N ILE A 6 5.33 -11.96 -26.88
CA ILE A 6 4.60 -11.59 -25.66
C ILE A 6 3.15 -11.26 -26.03
N THR A 7 2.19 -12.03 -25.52
CA THR A 7 0.75 -11.73 -25.66
C THR A 7 0.25 -10.91 -24.47
N LEU A 8 -0.30 -9.73 -24.72
CA LEU A 8 -0.93 -8.87 -23.71
C LEU A 8 -2.45 -9.10 -23.68
N ARG A 9 -2.99 -9.39 -22.49
CA ARG A 9 -4.44 -9.51 -22.23
C ARG A 9 -4.80 -9.03 -20.83
N SER A 10 -6.09 -8.82 -20.57
CA SER A 10 -6.56 -8.50 -19.22
C SER A 10 -6.30 -9.63 -18.22
N TYR A 11 -5.99 -9.24 -16.98
CA TYR A 11 -5.76 -10.14 -15.86
C TYR A 11 -7.05 -10.87 -15.45
N ASN A 12 -6.97 -12.19 -15.30
CA ASN A 12 -8.02 -13.05 -14.79
C ASN A 12 -7.58 -13.65 -13.45
N LYS A 13 -8.16 -13.11 -12.37
CA LYS A 13 -7.83 -13.47 -10.98
C LYS A 13 -7.89 -14.97 -10.68
N ARG A 14 -8.73 -15.74 -11.37
CA ARG A 14 -8.89 -17.19 -11.12
C ARG A 14 -7.71 -18.02 -11.62
N ILE A 15 -7.18 -17.67 -12.79
CA ILE A 15 -6.16 -18.48 -13.48
C ILE A 15 -4.76 -17.86 -13.42
N ASP A 16 -4.65 -16.55 -13.26
CA ASP A 16 -3.37 -15.85 -13.34
C ASP A 16 -2.67 -15.74 -11.98
N ARG A 17 -3.44 -15.72 -10.88
CA ARG A 17 -2.87 -15.51 -9.55
C ARG A 17 -1.85 -16.59 -9.16
N SER A 18 -2.04 -17.83 -9.60
CA SER A 18 -1.10 -18.92 -9.32
C SER A 18 0.09 -18.96 -10.28
N ARG A 19 0.06 -18.16 -11.36
CA ARG A 19 1.09 -18.11 -12.40
C ARG A 19 2.07 -16.97 -12.21
N ILE A 20 1.77 -16.03 -11.31
CA ILE A 20 2.59 -14.86 -11.01
C ILE A 20 2.91 -14.89 -9.51
N GLU A 21 4.05 -14.29 -9.13
CA GLU A 21 4.43 -14.12 -7.74
C GLU A 21 3.27 -13.57 -6.91
N LYS A 22 3.03 -14.22 -5.76
CA LYS A 22 1.94 -13.83 -4.86
C LYS A 22 2.31 -12.52 -4.18
N LEU A 23 1.69 -11.44 -4.62
CA LEU A 23 1.78 -10.15 -3.95
C LEU A 23 1.27 -10.26 -2.51
N GLU A 24 2.13 -9.89 -1.56
CA GLU A 24 1.79 -9.71 -0.16
C GLU A 24 0.93 -8.45 -0.05
N GLN A 25 -0.38 -8.61 0.08
CA GLN A 25 -1.34 -7.51 0.13
C GLN A 25 -2.16 -7.57 1.40
N LYS A 26 -2.47 -6.40 1.95
CA LYS A 26 -3.32 -6.23 3.13
C LYS A 26 -4.37 -5.16 2.84
N CYS A 27 -5.59 -5.43 3.28
CA CYS A 27 -6.71 -4.49 3.23
C CYS A 27 -7.33 -4.47 4.62
N GLU A 28 -7.43 -3.29 5.21
CA GLU A 28 -8.05 -3.08 6.52
C GLU A 28 -9.16 -2.06 6.39
N VAL A 29 -10.23 -2.28 7.14
CA VAL A 29 -11.41 -1.42 7.14
C VAL A 29 -11.67 -0.85 8.52
N ALA A 30 -12.23 0.36 8.56
CA ALA A 30 -12.77 0.94 9.77
C ALA A 30 -14.29 0.88 9.70
N GLU A 31 -14.91 0.29 10.72
CA GLU A 31 -16.36 0.17 10.87
C GLU A 31 -16.84 0.95 12.10
N LEU A 32 -17.98 1.63 11.96
CA LEU A 32 -18.66 2.33 13.04
C LEU A 32 -20.16 2.09 12.91
N ASN A 33 -20.82 1.56 13.95
CA ASN A 33 -22.26 1.27 13.93
C ASN A 33 -22.69 0.41 12.72
N ASN A 34 -21.91 -0.62 12.37
CA ASN A 34 -22.10 -1.48 11.20
C ASN A 34 -22.02 -0.76 9.84
N GLU A 35 -21.43 0.45 9.78
CA GLU A 35 -21.13 1.16 8.55
C GLU A 35 -19.61 1.17 8.29
N LEU A 36 -19.20 0.89 7.06
CA LEU A 36 -17.81 1.07 6.62
C LEU A 36 -17.50 2.57 6.47
N VAL A 37 -16.69 3.09 7.38
CA VAL A 37 -16.33 4.52 7.43
C VAL A 37 -14.93 4.81 6.92
N GLY A 38 -14.10 3.79 6.69
CA GLY A 38 -12.79 3.94 6.09
C GLY A 38 -12.18 2.63 5.61
N VAL A 39 -11.18 2.75 4.74
CA VAL A 39 -10.42 1.61 4.20
C VAL A 39 -9.00 2.05 3.91
N ILE A 40 -8.06 1.14 4.12
CA ILE A 40 -6.69 1.25 3.65
C ILE A 40 -6.25 -0.03 2.97
N GLN A 41 -5.48 0.11 1.91
CA GLN A 41 -4.88 -1.01 1.20
C GLN A 41 -3.37 -0.79 1.06
N GLY A 42 -2.60 -1.85 1.30
CA GLY A 42 -1.16 -1.86 1.13
C GLY A 42 -0.65 -3.13 0.48
N THR A 43 0.58 -3.06 -0.04
CA THR A 43 1.33 -4.20 -0.57
C THR A 43 2.78 -4.15 -0.11
N ILE A 44 3.44 -5.30 -0.04
CA ILE A 44 4.89 -5.38 0.11
C ILE A 44 5.48 -5.84 -1.22
N LYS A 45 6.59 -5.23 -1.63
CA LYS A 45 7.36 -5.60 -2.81
C LYS A 45 8.84 -5.66 -2.48
N LYS A 46 9.59 -6.50 -3.18
CA LYS A 46 11.05 -6.40 -3.19
C LYS A 46 11.47 -5.38 -4.25
N ALA A 47 12.32 -4.44 -3.88
CA ALA A 47 12.88 -3.45 -4.78
C ALA A 47 14.40 -3.51 -4.72
N THR A 48 15.04 -3.49 -5.89
CA THR A 48 16.49 -3.31 -5.96
C THR A 48 16.81 -1.86 -5.64
N ILE A 49 17.59 -1.62 -4.60
CA ILE A 49 18.14 -0.30 -4.31
C ILE A 49 19.51 -0.23 -4.97
N ASN A 50 19.80 0.89 -5.65
CA ASN A 50 21.06 1.10 -6.37
C ASN A 50 22.18 1.42 -5.35
N CYS A 51 22.59 0.41 -4.60
CA CYS A 51 23.69 0.45 -3.63
C CYS A 51 24.89 -0.38 -4.14
N PRO A 52 26.11 -0.15 -3.61
CA PRO A 52 27.34 -0.81 -4.08
C PRO A 52 27.35 -2.33 -3.93
N GLU A 53 26.55 -2.85 -2.99
CA GLU A 53 26.20 -4.25 -2.83
C GLU A 53 24.74 -4.36 -3.26
N GLU A 54 24.39 -5.26 -4.19
CA GLU A 54 23.05 -5.44 -4.76
C GLU A 54 22.00 -5.82 -3.69
N SER A 55 21.66 -4.89 -2.81
CA SER A 55 20.75 -5.09 -1.71
C SER A 55 19.32 -4.95 -2.21
N GLN A 56 18.57 -6.05 -2.13
CA GLN A 56 17.12 -6.00 -2.24
C GLN A 56 16.55 -5.46 -0.93
N ALA A 57 15.69 -4.46 -1.00
CA ALA A 57 14.90 -4.00 0.13
C ALA A 57 13.45 -4.44 -0.02
N ARG A 58 12.81 -4.77 1.10
CA ARG A 58 11.38 -4.98 1.22
C ARG A 58 10.72 -3.63 1.45
N VAL A 59 9.86 -3.23 0.52
CA VAL A 59 9.22 -1.92 0.53
C VAL A 59 7.71 -2.09 0.65
N GLY A 60 7.13 -1.48 1.67
CA GLY A 60 5.71 -1.33 1.88
C GLY A 60 5.18 -0.16 1.04
N TYR A 61 4.13 -0.40 0.26
CA TYR A 61 3.47 0.64 -0.51
C TYR A 61 2.01 0.75 -0.09
N ILE A 62 1.63 1.94 0.39
CA ILE A 62 0.23 2.27 0.65
C ILE A 62 -0.43 2.61 -0.69
N LEU A 63 -1.28 1.70 -1.15
CA LEU A 63 -1.98 1.79 -2.44
C LEU A 63 -3.15 2.78 -2.38
N GLY A 64 -3.81 2.88 -1.23
CA GLY A 64 -4.93 3.79 -1.06
C GLY A 64 -5.40 3.89 0.37
N LEU A 65 -5.79 5.09 0.76
CA LEU A 65 -6.43 5.41 2.03
C LEU A 65 -7.67 6.24 1.74
N ARG A 66 -8.83 5.81 2.27
CA ARG A 66 -10.08 6.55 2.17
C ARG A 66 -10.80 6.57 3.50
N VAL A 67 -11.37 7.72 3.84
CA VAL A 67 -12.28 7.89 4.98
C VAL A 67 -13.50 8.64 4.48
N SER A 68 -14.68 8.11 4.83
CA SER A 68 -15.98 8.71 4.54
C SER A 68 -15.97 10.19 4.94
N PRO A 69 -16.41 11.14 4.08
CA PRO A 69 -16.38 12.57 4.38
C PRO A 69 -17.00 12.94 5.74
N LEU A 70 -18.10 12.29 6.12
CA LEU A 70 -18.82 12.50 7.38
C LEU A 70 -18.03 12.05 8.64
N HIS A 71 -17.00 11.24 8.42
CA HIS A 71 -16.19 10.62 9.47
C HIS A 71 -14.72 11.09 9.45
N ARG A 72 -14.38 12.06 8.59
CA ARG A 72 -13.04 12.67 8.56
C ARG A 72 -12.77 13.45 9.84
N ARG A 73 -11.48 13.71 10.09
CA ARG A 73 -10.98 14.46 11.26
C ARG A 73 -11.28 13.81 12.62
N LYS A 74 -11.67 12.54 12.63
CA LYS A 74 -11.86 11.68 13.81
C LYS A 74 -10.72 10.66 13.99
N TYR A 75 -9.50 11.00 13.54
CA TYR A 75 -8.29 10.15 13.59
C TYR A 75 -8.34 8.77 12.87
N ILE A 76 -9.46 8.41 12.25
CA ILE A 76 -9.64 7.15 11.52
C ILE A 76 -8.52 6.91 10.49
N GLY A 77 -8.18 7.92 9.69
CA GLY A 77 -7.14 7.79 8.66
C GLY A 77 -5.77 7.46 9.24
N SER A 78 -5.33 8.16 10.29
CA SER A 78 -4.07 7.86 10.98
C SER A 78 -4.09 6.50 11.66
N THR A 79 -5.23 6.08 12.23
CA THR A 79 -5.34 4.76 12.85
C THR A 79 -5.20 3.65 11.81
N LEU A 80 -5.88 3.77 10.66
CA LEU A 80 -5.73 2.83 9.55
C LEU A 80 -4.28 2.74 9.04
N VAL A 81 -3.59 3.88 8.90
CA VAL A 81 -2.17 3.87 8.48
C VAL A 81 -1.31 3.15 9.51
N ARG A 82 -1.44 3.47 10.80
CA ARG A 82 -0.66 2.81 11.85
C ARG A 82 -0.91 1.30 11.92
N THR A 83 -2.15 0.86 11.73
CA THR A 83 -2.47 -0.58 11.65
C THR A 83 -1.76 -1.25 10.46
N LEU A 84 -1.72 -0.58 9.30
CA LEU A 84 -1.01 -1.10 8.14
C LEU A 84 0.52 -1.06 8.35
N GLU A 85 1.06 -0.04 9.00
CA GLU A 85 2.48 0.04 9.37
C GLU A 85 2.89 -1.09 10.33
N GLN A 86 2.05 -1.43 11.30
CA GLN A 86 2.28 -2.59 12.16
C GLN A 86 2.35 -3.89 11.35
N TRP A 87 1.51 -4.03 10.32
CA TRP A 87 1.61 -5.15 9.39
C TRP A 87 2.91 -5.12 8.58
N PHE A 88 3.37 -3.95 8.13
CA PHE A 88 4.67 -3.82 7.47
C PHE A 88 5.83 -4.23 8.39
N ILE A 89 5.85 -3.73 9.63
CA ILE A 89 6.86 -4.08 10.64
C ILE A 89 6.87 -5.58 10.90
N ALA A 90 5.70 -6.20 11.05
CA ALA A 90 5.58 -7.64 11.27
C ALA A 90 6.01 -8.50 10.06
N ASN A 91 6.27 -7.90 8.91
CA ASN A 91 6.72 -8.59 7.68
C ASN A 91 8.10 -8.08 7.21
N ASP A 92 8.91 -7.56 8.13
CA ASP A 92 10.29 -7.13 7.90
C ASP A 92 10.41 -6.18 6.71
N VAL A 93 9.53 -5.19 6.65
CA VAL A 93 9.60 -4.12 5.65
C VAL A 93 10.61 -3.07 6.09
N ASP A 94 11.56 -2.77 5.22
CA ASP A 94 12.61 -1.79 5.48
C ASP A 94 12.09 -0.35 5.38
N PHE A 95 11.25 -0.09 4.38
CA PHE A 95 10.73 1.25 4.08
C PHE A 95 9.26 1.20 3.70
N ALA A 96 8.48 2.16 4.18
CA ALA A 96 7.12 2.38 3.70
C ALA A 96 7.04 3.68 2.91
N TYR A 97 6.27 3.69 1.83
CA TYR A 97 5.97 4.92 1.11
C TYR A 97 4.52 4.96 0.64
N MET A 98 4.10 6.15 0.22
CA MET A 98 2.80 6.41 -0.37
C MET A 98 2.96 7.48 -1.45
N ALA A 99 1.96 7.61 -2.33
CA ALA A 99 1.91 8.69 -3.31
C ALA A 99 0.63 9.49 -3.11
N THR A 100 0.76 10.82 -3.19
CA THR A 100 -0.39 11.73 -3.18
C THR A 100 -0.11 12.95 -4.05
N GLY A 101 -1.17 13.64 -4.48
CA GLY A 101 -1.05 14.90 -5.21
C GLY A 101 -0.47 16.00 -4.31
N LYS A 102 0.38 16.85 -4.87
CA LYS A 102 0.99 17.99 -4.14
C LYS A 102 -0.04 18.97 -3.57
N ASP A 103 -1.21 19.03 -4.20
CA ASP A 103 -2.37 19.85 -3.84
C ASP A 103 -3.29 19.16 -2.83
N ASN A 104 -3.09 17.87 -2.54
CA ASN A 104 -3.83 17.15 -1.53
C ASN A 104 -3.27 17.44 -0.14
N GLU A 105 -3.46 18.68 0.32
CA GLU A 105 -2.94 19.18 1.60
C GLU A 105 -3.30 18.27 2.78
N ALA A 106 -4.49 17.69 2.77
CA ALA A 106 -4.95 16.80 3.83
C ALA A 106 -4.09 15.54 3.93
N SER A 107 -3.68 14.98 2.80
CA SER A 107 -2.79 13.81 2.77
C SER A 107 -1.35 14.20 3.05
N VAL A 108 -0.85 15.29 2.47
CA VAL A 108 0.50 15.79 2.74
C VAL A 108 0.69 15.98 4.25
N LYS A 109 -0.15 16.80 4.89
CA LYS A 109 -0.11 17.05 6.34
C LYS A 109 -0.29 15.79 7.19
N LEU A 110 -1.04 14.80 6.70
CA LEU A 110 -1.19 13.53 7.42
C LEU A 110 0.10 12.73 7.40
N PHE A 111 0.69 12.55 6.22
CA PHE A 111 1.83 11.66 6.05
C PHE A 111 3.14 12.32 6.50
N THR A 112 3.43 13.55 6.09
CA THR A 112 4.68 14.23 6.46
C THR A 112 4.66 14.71 7.91
N ASP A 113 3.65 15.50 8.28
CA ASP A 113 3.71 16.23 9.56
C ASP A 113 3.34 15.36 10.76
N LYS A 114 2.48 14.35 10.58
CA LYS A 114 1.92 13.54 11.68
C LYS A 114 2.46 12.12 11.76
N LEU A 115 2.87 11.55 10.64
CA LEU A 115 3.29 10.15 10.55
C LEU A 115 4.78 10.00 10.22
N GLY A 116 5.45 11.04 9.74
CA GLY A 116 6.90 11.03 9.50
C GLY A 116 7.30 10.31 8.21
N PHE A 117 6.43 10.32 7.20
CA PHE A 117 6.76 9.89 5.83
C PHE A 117 7.59 10.93 5.09
#